data_AF-G0NUN9-F1
#
_entry.id   AF-G0NUN9-F1
#
_cell.length_a   1.000
_cell.length_b   1.000
_cell.length_c   1.000
_cell.angle_alpha   90.00
_cell.angle_beta   90.00
_cell.angle_gamma   90.00
#
_symmetry.space_group_name_H-M   'P 1'
#
loop_
_entity.id
_entity.type
_entity.pdbx_description
1 polymer ?
#
loop_
_entity_poly.entity_id
_entity_poly.type
_entity_poly.pdbx_seq_one_letter_code
_entity_poly.pdbx_strand_id
1 'polypeptide(L)'
;MQIRCLLLHLLFVVSAISCLEWRESKIITVNKDGQFDKRIQVYYCKIKLNLFGFLKTYIQKSLESALKWMEKAIYTWDAPHKYPVSWPSKMVDGYKTEDSVGRVTIQTPNKLFSVDYNSQDFREIFDAADLVVFITQSDCKKAIAEASGGPLVMQAPNLKQQMQKLGSLRYCYHEYNEQFNYFDLFRHELIHVLGYGTISKTDVDEVENETYKWKFEDGSEQEARRYFFDTENENAKREVMKHFDCDSLDGVEADLEGKHLDEYIFFNELMTPLLNQRNYFSYISAAIIDGITLGDEPWYKVNRTFITPEADLYSYGKGFGCTFLKKSCFEFLAERKETTNPRPAPFCLEDSIEKCFVVNGELKTFSCLQDPYTGQPAENGILPPKDKSKYNNPILRYCPIFMNYYQLEQFEMVDCSHE
;
A
#
# COMPACT_ATOMS: atom_id res chain seq x y z
N MET A 1 -26.98 -44.27 44.88
CA MET A 1 -27.51 -42.89 44.70
C MET A 1 -26.35 -41.91 44.84
N GLN A 2 -25.42 -41.90 43.88
CA GLN A 2 -24.20 -41.07 43.96
C GLN A 2 -23.54 -40.95 42.57
N ILE A 3 -24.35 -40.70 41.54
CA ILE A 3 -23.88 -40.35 40.18
C ILE A 3 -24.88 -39.33 39.65
N ARG A 4 -24.85 -38.09 40.17
CA ARG A 4 -25.59 -36.96 39.60
C ARG A 4 -25.10 -35.56 40.00
N CYS A 5 -23.93 -35.45 40.64
CA CYS A 5 -23.35 -34.15 41.01
C CYS A 5 -22.05 -33.79 40.26
N LEU A 6 -21.51 -34.65 39.38
CA LEU A 6 -20.27 -34.32 38.66
C LEU A 6 -20.45 -33.83 37.20
N LEU A 7 -21.67 -33.87 36.66
CA LEU A 7 -21.91 -33.46 35.26
C LEU A 7 -22.39 -32.02 35.09
N LEU A 8 -22.58 -31.27 36.18
CA LEU A 8 -23.00 -29.86 36.15
C LEU A 8 -21.85 -28.86 36.35
N HIS A 9 -20.64 -29.32 36.68
CA HIS A 9 -19.45 -28.45 36.72
C HIS A 9 -18.62 -28.46 35.43
N LEU A 10 -18.92 -29.35 34.48
CA LEU A 10 -18.25 -29.38 33.16
C LEU A 10 -18.99 -28.59 32.07
N LEU A 11 -20.15 -28.00 32.38
CA LEU A 11 -20.95 -27.20 31.43
C LEU A 11 -20.93 -25.67 31.71
N PHE A 12 -20.21 -25.23 32.75
CA PHE A 12 -20.04 -23.80 33.09
C PHE A 12 -18.59 -23.30 32.89
N VAL A 13 -17.83 -23.96 32.04
CA VAL A 13 -16.64 -23.37 31.39
C VAL A 13 -16.94 -23.27 29.89
N VAL A 14 -18.12 -22.76 29.54
CA VAL A 14 -18.26 -22.05 28.27
C VAL A 14 -17.61 -20.71 28.54
N SER A 15 -16.35 -20.60 28.17
CA SER A 15 -15.67 -19.33 27.96
C SER A 15 -16.68 -18.36 27.36
N ALA A 16 -16.81 -17.19 27.96
CA ALA A 16 -17.41 -16.06 27.28
C ALA A 16 -16.53 -15.78 26.05
N ILE A 17 -16.79 -16.47 24.96
CA ILE A 17 -16.30 -16.10 23.64
C ILE A 17 -17.09 -14.83 23.35
N SER A 18 -16.54 -13.68 23.73
CA SER A 18 -17.04 -12.41 23.25
C SER A 18 -16.81 -12.41 21.75
N CYS A 19 -17.84 -12.74 20.98
CA CYS A 19 -17.80 -12.55 19.54
C CYS A 19 -17.61 -11.05 19.31
N LEU A 20 -16.45 -10.65 18.79
CA LEU A 20 -16.20 -9.27 18.38
C LEU A 20 -17.25 -8.89 17.33
N GLU A 21 -18.09 -7.91 17.63
CA GLU A 21 -19.05 -7.34 16.67
C GLU A 21 -18.31 -6.37 15.75
N TRP A 22 -18.00 -6.84 14.55
CA TRP A 22 -17.36 -6.03 13.51
C TRP A 22 -18.35 -5.08 12.85
N ARG A 23 -17.92 -3.83 12.65
CA ARG A 23 -18.66 -2.78 11.94
C ARG A 23 -17.72 -1.95 11.07
N GLU A 24 -18.29 -1.22 10.11
CA GLU A 24 -17.56 -0.22 9.33
C GLU A 24 -16.85 0.78 10.25
N SER A 25 -15.60 1.07 9.91
CA SER A 25 -14.80 2.05 10.65
C SER A 25 -15.26 3.47 10.35
N LYS A 26 -15.26 4.33 11.36
CA LYS A 26 -15.55 5.77 11.23
C LYS A 26 -14.23 6.53 11.18
N ILE A 27 -13.92 7.10 10.02
CA ILE A 27 -12.63 7.74 9.78
C ILE A 27 -12.86 9.22 9.49
N ILE A 28 -12.11 10.08 10.18
CA ILE A 28 -12.11 11.51 9.92
C ILE A 28 -10.69 12.00 9.65
N THR A 29 -10.57 13.04 8.84
CA THR A 29 -9.34 13.82 8.76
C THR A 29 -9.53 15.21 9.35
N VAL A 30 -8.47 15.70 9.99
CA VAL A 30 -8.42 17.01 10.63
C VAL A 30 -7.31 17.80 9.95
N ASN A 31 -7.67 18.96 9.38
CA ASN A 31 -6.73 19.83 8.68
C ASN A 31 -6.84 21.29 9.20
N LYS A 32 -5.83 21.74 9.95
CA LYS A 32 -5.70 23.13 10.41
C LYS A 32 -5.44 24.11 9.28
N ASP A 33 -4.86 23.64 8.19
CA ASP A 33 -4.44 24.45 7.05
C ASP A 33 -5.61 24.69 6.07
N GLY A 34 -6.78 24.13 6.35
CA GLY A 34 -7.98 24.25 5.54
C GLY A 34 -8.16 23.10 4.56
N GLN A 35 -8.84 23.39 3.46
CA GLN A 35 -8.97 22.45 2.35
C GLN A 35 -7.75 22.54 1.44
N PHE A 36 -7.40 21.46 0.72
CA PHE A 36 -6.23 21.42 -0.16
C PHE A 36 -6.28 22.52 -1.25
N ASP A 37 -7.48 22.84 -1.74
CA ASP A 37 -7.74 23.85 -2.76
C ASP A 37 -7.33 25.29 -2.39
N LYS A 38 -7.23 25.60 -1.09
CA LYS A 38 -6.87 26.93 -0.59
C LYS A 38 -5.36 27.15 -0.49
N ARG A 39 -4.55 26.08 -0.56
CA ARG A 39 -3.10 26.11 -0.34
C ARG A 39 -2.27 25.84 -1.58
N ILE A 40 -2.79 25.14 -2.58
CA ILE A 40 -2.05 24.84 -3.82
C ILE A 40 -1.75 26.14 -4.57
N GLN A 41 -0.50 26.58 -4.51
CA GLN A 41 0.01 27.65 -5.35
C GLN A 41 0.38 27.06 -6.70
N VAL A 42 -0.52 27.18 -7.68
CA VAL A 42 -0.20 26.82 -9.06
C VAL A 42 0.78 27.86 -9.61
N TYR A 43 2.07 27.54 -9.63
CA TYR A 43 3.10 28.31 -10.34
C TYR A 43 2.96 28.09 -11.86
N TYR A 44 1.85 28.53 -12.45
CA TYR A 44 1.75 28.68 -13.90
C TYR A 44 1.75 30.15 -14.29
N CYS A 45 2.74 30.50 -15.11
CA CYS A 45 2.92 31.81 -15.70
C CYS A 45 1.66 32.20 -16.51
N LYS A 46 1.02 33.30 -16.10
CA LYS A 46 0.29 34.25 -16.96
C LYS A 46 -0.90 33.79 -17.81
N ILE A 47 -1.66 32.75 -17.46
CA ILE A 47 -3.00 32.55 -18.07
C ILE A 47 -4.06 32.26 -17.00
N LYS A 48 -4.86 33.29 -16.68
CA LYS A 48 -6.13 33.15 -15.93
C LYS A 48 -7.19 32.51 -16.85
N LEU A 49 -7.26 31.18 -16.89
CA LEU A 49 -8.37 30.44 -17.49
C LEU A 49 -9.22 29.77 -16.40
N ASN A 50 -10.55 29.78 -16.55
CA ASN A 50 -11.54 29.20 -15.62
C ASN A 50 -11.38 27.69 -15.30
N LEU A 51 -10.33 27.02 -15.79
CA LEU A 51 -9.93 25.67 -15.38
C LEU A 51 -9.62 25.57 -13.86
N PHE A 52 -9.23 26.67 -13.22
CA PHE A 52 -8.80 26.70 -11.81
C PHE A 52 -9.83 26.22 -10.79
N GLY A 53 -11.13 26.30 -11.08
CA GLY A 53 -12.18 25.80 -10.18
C GLY A 53 -12.29 24.27 -10.19
N PHE A 54 -12.03 23.64 -11.33
CA PHE A 54 -12.18 22.19 -11.53
C PHE A 54 -11.03 21.42 -10.86
N LEU A 55 -9.79 21.84 -11.16
CA LEU A 55 -8.54 21.29 -10.64
C LEU A 55 -8.48 21.29 -9.10
N LYS A 56 -8.95 22.37 -8.48
CA LYS A 56 -9.01 22.57 -7.03
C LYS A 56 -9.89 21.55 -6.31
N THR A 57 -10.94 21.06 -6.96
CA THR A 57 -11.83 20.06 -6.36
C THR A 57 -11.28 18.64 -6.43
N TYR A 58 -10.30 18.35 -7.30
CA TYR A 58 -9.89 16.98 -7.59
C TYR A 58 -9.18 16.30 -6.43
N ILE A 59 -8.16 16.94 -5.82
CA ILE A 59 -7.44 16.38 -4.66
C ILE A 59 -8.39 16.21 -3.47
N GLN A 60 -9.20 17.23 -3.17
CA GLN A 60 -10.16 17.16 -2.07
C GLN A 60 -11.19 16.03 -2.27
N LYS A 61 -11.71 15.87 -3.50
CA LYS A 61 -12.61 14.76 -3.85
C LYS A 61 -11.91 13.40 -3.84
N SER A 62 -10.62 13.35 -4.14
CA SER A 62 -9.82 12.12 -4.06
C SER A 62 -9.68 11.67 -2.62
N LEU A 63 -9.40 12.61 -1.69
CA LEU A 63 -9.43 12.30 -0.25
C LEU A 63 -10.81 11.86 0.22
N GLU A 64 -11.88 12.56 -0.18
CA GLU A 64 -13.25 12.16 0.14
C GLU A 64 -13.55 10.73 -0.34
N SER A 65 -13.14 10.40 -1.57
CA SER A 65 -13.32 9.08 -2.17
C SER A 65 -12.50 8.02 -1.44
N ALA A 66 -11.26 8.33 -1.07
CA ALA A 66 -10.41 7.44 -0.29
C ALA A 66 -11.03 7.15 1.08
N LEU A 67 -11.56 8.16 1.78
CA LEU A 67 -12.26 7.96 3.06
C LEU A 67 -13.50 7.08 2.89
N LYS A 68 -14.31 7.30 1.84
CA LYS A 68 -15.47 6.42 1.52
C LYS A 68 -15.04 4.98 1.27
N TRP A 69 -13.92 4.77 0.59
CA TRP A 69 -13.39 3.44 0.33
C TRP A 69 -12.91 2.80 1.64
N MET A 70 -12.16 3.53 2.47
CA MET A 70 -11.62 3.03 3.74
C MET A 70 -12.72 2.60 4.72
N GLU A 71 -13.79 3.39 4.92
CA GLU A 71 -14.89 3.00 5.84
C GLU A 71 -15.59 1.71 5.41
N LYS A 72 -15.70 1.46 4.10
CA LYS A 72 -16.32 0.25 3.55
C LYS A 72 -15.39 -0.95 3.53
N ALA A 73 -14.11 -0.71 3.29
CA ALA A 73 -13.08 -1.75 3.19
C ALA A 73 -12.63 -2.25 4.56
N ILE A 74 -12.62 -1.39 5.58
CA ILE A 74 -12.00 -1.70 6.87
C ILE A 74 -13.06 -1.74 7.96
N TYR A 75 -13.23 -2.92 8.54
CA TYR A 75 -14.02 -3.10 9.75
C TYR A 75 -13.16 -2.97 11.00
N THR A 76 -13.79 -2.45 12.03
CA THR A 76 -13.29 -2.34 13.40
C THR A 76 -14.35 -2.87 14.35
N TRP A 77 -14.00 -3.01 15.62
CA TRP A 77 -14.91 -3.35 16.70
C TRP A 77 -14.83 -2.28 17.80
N ASP A 78 -15.82 -2.23 18.67
CA ASP A 78 -15.87 -1.23 19.74
C ASP A 78 -14.79 -1.52 20.79
N ALA A 79 -13.63 -0.91 20.58
CA ALA A 79 -12.54 -1.00 21.53
C ALA A 79 -12.91 -0.32 22.85
N PRO A 80 -12.55 -0.91 24.00
CA PRO A 80 -12.93 -0.39 25.32
C PRO A 80 -12.23 0.92 25.71
N HIS A 81 -11.37 1.48 24.86
CA HIS A 81 -10.48 2.58 25.21
C HIS A 81 -11.00 3.95 24.76
N LYS A 82 -11.20 4.84 25.73
CA LYS A 82 -11.46 6.27 25.48
C LYS A 82 -10.14 7.02 25.43
N TYR A 83 -9.88 7.66 24.30
CA TYR A 83 -8.70 8.49 24.10
C TYR A 83 -8.98 9.93 24.55
N PRO A 84 -8.16 10.53 25.41
CA PRO A 84 -8.35 11.93 25.77
C PRO A 84 -8.07 12.82 24.55
N VAL A 85 -9.04 13.65 24.16
CA VAL A 85 -8.91 14.66 23.09
C VAL A 85 -7.78 15.68 23.30
N SER A 86 -7.14 15.71 24.47
CA SER A 86 -5.94 16.51 24.72
C SER A 86 -4.65 15.91 24.14
N TRP A 87 -4.69 14.66 23.67
CA TRP A 87 -3.53 13.94 23.15
C TRP A 87 -2.97 14.50 21.86
N PRO A 88 -3.79 14.84 20.84
CA PRO A 88 -3.25 15.41 19.62
C PRO A 88 -2.42 16.68 19.87
N SER A 89 -2.82 17.51 20.84
CA SER A 89 -2.05 18.70 21.24
C SER A 89 -0.74 18.46 21.98
N LYS A 90 -0.39 17.20 22.22
CA LYS A 90 0.90 16.80 22.77
C LYS A 90 1.76 16.07 21.74
N MET A 91 1.16 15.53 20.68
CA MET A 91 1.78 14.51 19.83
C MET A 91 1.85 14.89 18.36
N VAL A 92 0.95 15.75 17.89
CA VAL A 92 0.88 16.13 16.49
C VAL A 92 1.53 17.48 16.32
N ASP A 93 2.67 17.51 15.63
CA ASP A 93 3.33 18.75 15.23
C ASP A 93 2.37 19.63 14.42
N GLY A 94 2.28 20.91 14.78
CA GLY A 94 1.34 21.85 14.18
C GLY A 94 -0.03 21.90 14.85
N TYR A 95 -0.36 20.96 15.74
CA TYR A 95 -1.60 20.96 16.54
C TYR A 95 -1.33 21.09 18.05
N LYS A 96 -0.10 21.44 18.43
CA LYS A 96 0.29 21.58 19.83
C LYS A 96 -0.42 22.76 20.48
N THR A 97 -0.44 22.77 21.80
CA THR A 97 -1.14 23.82 22.58
C THR A 97 -0.61 25.21 22.23
N GLU A 98 0.69 25.31 22.00
CA GLU A 98 1.42 26.52 21.59
C GLU A 98 1.13 26.98 20.15
N ASP A 99 0.63 26.11 19.27
CA ASP A 99 0.49 26.39 17.83
C ASP A 99 -0.72 27.27 17.50
N SER A 100 -1.54 27.66 18.49
CA SER A 100 -2.74 28.49 18.30
C SER A 100 -3.64 28.00 17.15
N VAL A 101 -3.91 26.69 17.14
CA VAL A 101 -4.56 25.95 16.04
C VAL A 101 -5.85 26.61 15.51
N GLY A 102 -6.65 27.21 16.40
CA GLY A 102 -7.86 27.92 16.02
C GLY A 102 -8.91 26.98 15.42
N ARG A 103 -9.35 27.29 14.20
CA ARG A 103 -10.44 26.59 13.51
C ARG A 103 -9.89 25.57 12.51
N VAL A 104 -10.26 24.31 12.70
CA VAL A 104 -9.82 23.20 11.84
C VAL A 104 -10.90 22.82 10.84
N THR A 105 -10.48 22.27 9.70
CA THR A 105 -11.36 21.64 8.72
C THR A 105 -11.45 20.15 8.99
N ILE A 106 -12.67 19.63 9.09
CA ILE A 106 -12.96 18.22 9.28
C ILE A 106 -13.51 17.67 7.97
N GLN A 107 -12.87 16.63 7.44
CA GLN A 107 -13.41 15.84 6.34
C GLN A 107 -13.80 14.46 6.88
N THR A 108 -15.08 14.13 6.70
CA THR A 108 -15.64 12.78 6.81
C THR A 108 -15.90 12.26 5.39
N PRO A 109 -16.25 11.00 5.16
CA PRO A 109 -16.59 10.55 3.81
C PRO A 109 -17.73 11.32 3.16
N ASN A 110 -18.68 11.87 3.93
CA ASN A 110 -19.89 12.48 3.37
C ASN A 110 -20.04 13.98 3.65
N LYS A 111 -19.18 14.56 4.48
CA LYS A 111 -19.28 15.95 4.92
C LYS A 111 -17.92 16.58 5.09
N LEU A 112 -17.85 17.85 4.72
CA LEU A 112 -16.72 18.74 4.90
C LEU A 112 -17.20 19.99 5.62
N PHE A 113 -16.64 20.27 6.79
CA PHE A 113 -17.04 21.39 7.61
C PHE A 113 -15.86 21.86 8.46
N SER A 114 -16.06 22.89 9.27
CA SER A 114 -15.00 23.39 10.14
C SER A 114 -15.54 23.66 11.53
N VAL A 115 -14.72 23.38 12.54
CA VAL A 115 -15.04 23.58 13.95
C VAL A 115 -13.84 24.21 14.65
N ASP A 116 -14.08 24.90 15.76
CA ASP A 116 -12.99 25.35 16.62
C ASP A 116 -12.37 24.12 17.30
N TYR A 117 -11.04 23.99 17.22
CA TYR A 117 -10.33 22.79 17.67
C TYR A 117 -10.49 22.52 19.17
N ASN A 118 -10.68 23.57 19.97
CA ASN A 118 -10.90 23.45 21.42
C ASN A 118 -12.38 23.33 21.83
N SER A 119 -13.31 23.38 20.86
CA SER A 119 -14.76 23.36 21.11
C SER A 119 -15.28 22.01 21.59
N GLN A 120 -16.49 21.99 22.14
CA GLN A 120 -17.20 20.77 22.50
C GLN A 120 -17.51 19.92 21.24
N ASP A 121 -17.91 20.57 20.14
CA ASP A 121 -18.20 19.89 18.86
C ASP A 121 -17.01 19.06 18.37
N PHE A 122 -15.78 19.60 18.44
CA PHE A 122 -14.58 18.84 18.07
C PHE A 122 -14.39 17.62 18.95
N ARG A 123 -14.67 17.72 20.26
CA ARG A 123 -14.55 16.59 21.20
C ARG A 123 -15.55 15.49 20.89
N GLU A 124 -16.79 15.86 20.59
CA GLU A 124 -17.84 14.89 20.25
C GLU A 124 -17.53 14.15 18.94
N ILE A 125 -17.02 14.87 17.93
CA ILE A 125 -16.57 14.28 16.67
C ILE A 125 -15.38 13.36 16.90
N PHE A 126 -14.38 13.83 17.66
CA PHE A 126 -13.20 13.04 18.00
C PHE A 126 -13.60 11.76 18.73
N ASP A 127 -14.46 11.83 19.74
CA ASP A 127 -14.91 10.68 20.51
C ASP A 127 -15.69 9.67 19.64
N ALA A 128 -16.49 10.15 18.68
CA ALA A 128 -17.29 9.30 17.80
C ALA A 128 -16.49 8.61 16.67
N ALA A 129 -15.28 9.09 16.35
CA ALA A 129 -14.43 8.50 15.32
C ALA A 129 -13.61 7.31 15.85
N ASP A 130 -13.40 6.30 15.01
CA ASP A 130 -12.50 5.18 15.32
C ASP A 130 -11.06 5.54 14.98
N LEU A 131 -10.88 6.32 13.90
CA LEU A 131 -9.59 6.82 13.44
C LEU A 131 -9.67 8.31 13.09
N VAL A 132 -8.71 9.08 13.60
CA VAL A 132 -8.55 10.52 13.41
C VAL A 132 -7.18 10.77 12.79
N VAL A 133 -7.18 11.23 11.53
CA VAL A 133 -5.96 11.47 10.77
C VAL A 133 -5.68 12.96 10.70
N PHE A 134 -4.57 13.39 11.31
CA PHE A 134 -4.15 14.79 11.28
C PHE A 134 -3.33 15.07 10.03
N ILE A 135 -3.83 15.97 9.19
CA ILE A 135 -3.13 16.41 7.99
C ILE A 135 -2.21 17.56 8.36
N THR A 136 -0.94 17.44 8.00
CA THR A 136 0.08 18.48 8.20
C THR A 136 0.84 18.72 6.91
N GLN A 137 1.40 19.92 6.76
CA GLN A 137 2.29 20.22 5.64
C GLN A 137 3.63 19.51 5.79
N SER A 138 4.09 18.89 4.71
CA SER A 138 5.47 18.41 4.55
C SER A 138 6.33 19.42 3.79
N ASP A 139 7.64 19.37 4.01
CA ASP A 139 8.62 19.98 3.11
C ASP A 139 8.65 19.21 1.79
N CYS A 140 8.41 19.91 0.69
CA CYS A 140 8.41 19.33 -0.65
C CYS A 140 9.86 19.16 -1.14
N LYS A 141 10.33 17.92 -1.31
CA LYS A 141 11.71 17.65 -1.73
C LYS A 141 11.86 17.36 -3.22
N LYS A 142 10.78 16.94 -3.89
CA LYS A 142 10.76 16.56 -5.32
C LYS A 142 9.60 17.25 -6.03
N ALA A 143 9.65 17.19 -7.37
CA ALA A 143 8.66 17.71 -8.33
C ALA A 143 7.44 16.79 -8.58
N ILE A 144 7.14 15.89 -7.64
CA ILE A 144 6.01 14.95 -7.68
C ILE A 144 5.18 15.05 -6.38
N ALA A 145 3.90 14.69 -6.47
CA ALA A 145 3.02 14.65 -5.31
C ALA A 145 3.56 13.64 -4.27
N GLU A 146 3.90 14.14 -3.09
CA GLU A 146 4.43 13.34 -1.98
C GLU A 146 3.52 13.45 -0.77
N ALA A 147 3.21 12.30 -0.19
CA ALA A 147 2.58 12.19 1.11
C ALA A 147 3.31 11.14 1.96
N SER A 148 3.09 11.19 3.27
CA SER A 148 3.63 10.22 4.22
C SER A 148 2.65 10.07 5.37
N GLY A 149 2.02 8.91 5.41
CA GLY A 149 1.07 8.44 6.40
C GLY A 149 1.75 7.55 7.43
N GLY A 150 1.18 7.52 8.62
CA GLY A 150 1.59 6.58 9.66
C GLY A 150 0.84 6.78 10.97
N PRO A 151 0.84 5.76 11.84
CA PRO A 151 0.29 5.88 13.18
C PRO A 151 1.13 6.86 14.00
N LEU A 152 0.49 7.58 14.92
CA LEU A 152 1.24 8.36 15.90
C LEU A 152 1.81 7.43 16.97
N VAL A 153 3.13 7.27 17.00
CA VAL A 153 3.81 6.41 17.96
C VAL A 153 4.09 7.16 19.25
N MET A 154 3.60 6.64 20.38
CA MET A 154 4.00 7.11 21.70
C MET A 154 5.32 6.43 22.13
N GLN A 155 6.28 7.22 22.60
CA GLN A 155 7.57 6.71 23.12
C GLN A 155 7.45 5.91 24.44
N ALA A 156 6.25 5.70 24.97
CA ALA A 156 6.04 5.03 26.26
C ALA A 156 5.80 3.51 26.07
N PRO A 157 6.66 2.63 26.62
CA PRO A 157 6.59 1.17 26.38
C PRO A 157 5.28 0.51 26.85
N ASN A 158 4.60 1.07 27.85
CA ASN A 158 3.35 0.51 28.40
C ASN A 158 2.10 0.95 27.63
N LEU A 159 2.26 1.67 26.50
CA LEU A 159 1.20 2.29 25.72
C LEU A 159 1.25 1.88 24.24
N LYS A 160 2.06 0.88 23.86
CA LYS A 160 1.98 0.24 22.53
C LYS A 160 0.55 -0.22 22.18
N GLN A 161 -0.26 -0.51 23.20
CA GLN A 161 -1.67 -0.84 23.05
C GLN A 161 -2.62 0.34 22.74
N GLN A 162 -2.11 1.57 22.64
CA GLN A 162 -2.93 2.79 22.44
C GLN A 162 -2.75 3.41 21.05
N MET A 163 -2.16 2.69 20.10
CA MET A 163 -1.66 3.24 18.83
C MET A 163 -2.67 3.41 17.68
N GLN A 164 -3.98 3.34 17.92
CA GLN A 164 -4.91 3.03 16.81
C GLN A 164 -5.94 4.09 16.47
N LYS A 165 -6.15 5.09 17.34
CA LYS A 165 -7.09 6.18 17.03
C LYS A 165 -6.44 7.35 16.30
N LEU A 166 -5.14 7.55 16.43
CA LEU A 166 -4.48 8.76 15.91
C LEU A 166 -3.47 8.42 14.82
N GLY A 167 -3.69 9.01 13.66
CA GLY A 167 -2.78 8.99 12.54
C GLY A 167 -2.28 10.37 12.16
N SER A 168 -1.19 10.40 11.42
CA SER A 168 -0.72 11.59 10.71
C SER A 168 -0.65 11.33 9.23
N LEU A 169 -0.99 12.34 8.44
CA LEU A 169 -0.79 12.39 7.00
C LEU A 169 -0.04 13.68 6.67
N ARG A 170 1.26 13.57 6.41
CA ARG A 170 2.07 14.70 5.96
C ARG A 170 1.91 14.82 4.45
N TYR A 171 1.54 16.00 3.95
CA TYR A 171 1.27 16.22 2.53
C TYR A 171 2.06 17.42 1.98
N CYS A 172 2.63 17.26 0.79
CA CYS A 172 3.27 18.36 0.06
C CYS A 172 2.25 19.15 -0.78
N TYR A 173 1.96 20.40 -0.38
CA TYR A 173 0.94 21.25 -1.02
C TYR A 173 1.39 21.97 -2.33
N HIS A 174 2.66 21.89 -2.71
CA HIS A 174 3.20 22.75 -3.79
C HIS A 174 3.02 22.20 -5.20
N GLU A 175 2.57 20.94 -5.34
CA GLU A 175 2.71 20.25 -6.61
C GLU A 175 1.45 19.50 -6.99
N TYR A 176 0.94 19.88 -8.16
CA TYR A 176 -0.24 19.30 -8.77
C TYR A 176 0.14 18.63 -10.09
N ASN A 177 -0.26 17.38 -10.26
CA ASN A 177 -0.15 16.64 -11.50
C ASN A 177 -1.51 16.05 -11.86
N GLU A 178 -2.11 16.51 -12.95
CA GLU A 178 -3.45 16.05 -13.38
C GLU A 178 -3.53 14.57 -13.74
N GLN A 179 -2.39 13.98 -14.11
CA GLN A 179 -2.30 12.57 -14.47
C GLN A 179 -2.02 11.68 -13.26
N PHE A 180 -1.76 12.27 -12.10
CA PHE A 180 -1.44 11.52 -10.89
C PHE A 180 -2.70 11.02 -10.18
N ASN A 181 -2.65 9.76 -9.74
CA ASN A 181 -3.77 9.11 -9.06
C ASN A 181 -3.75 9.45 -7.56
N TYR A 182 -4.29 10.62 -7.21
CA TYR A 182 -4.40 11.06 -5.81
C TYR A 182 -5.31 10.18 -4.97
N PHE A 183 -6.26 9.46 -5.57
CA PHE A 183 -7.11 8.53 -4.85
C PHE A 183 -6.27 7.38 -4.29
N ASP A 184 -5.41 6.77 -5.11
CA ASP A 184 -4.51 5.70 -4.68
C ASP A 184 -3.47 6.21 -3.68
N LEU A 185 -2.95 7.42 -3.88
CA LEU A 185 -2.08 8.06 -2.88
C LEU A 185 -2.73 8.14 -1.51
N PHE A 186 -3.95 8.69 -1.43
CA PHE A 186 -4.61 8.81 -0.12
C PHE A 186 -4.94 7.43 0.47
N ARG A 187 -5.35 6.45 -0.34
CA ARG A 187 -5.59 5.09 0.19
C ARG A 187 -4.31 4.47 0.74
N HIS A 188 -3.22 4.53 -0.01
CA HIS A 188 -1.90 4.04 0.37
C HIS A 188 -1.46 4.60 1.73
N GLU A 189 -1.48 5.93 1.87
CA GLU A 189 -1.07 6.56 3.13
C GLU A 189 -2.04 6.31 4.28
N LEU A 190 -3.34 6.22 4.02
CA LEU A 190 -4.33 5.87 5.04
C LEU A 190 -4.17 4.42 5.52
N ILE A 191 -3.71 3.51 4.65
CA ILE A 191 -3.37 2.13 5.04
C ILE A 191 -2.11 2.12 5.92
N HIS A 192 -1.09 2.93 5.62
CA HIS A 192 0.03 3.12 6.56
C HIS A 192 -0.41 3.67 7.90
N VAL A 193 -1.39 4.58 7.94
CA VAL A 193 -1.97 5.08 9.19
C VAL A 193 -2.61 3.95 10.02
N LEU A 194 -3.15 2.90 9.41
CA LEU A 194 -3.65 1.73 10.13
C LEU A 194 -2.53 0.92 10.78
N GLY A 195 -1.27 1.14 10.40
CA GLY A 195 -0.10 0.43 10.93
C GLY A 195 0.58 -0.49 9.93
N TYR A 196 0.11 -0.55 8.68
CA TYR A 196 0.72 -1.35 7.62
C TYR A 196 2.20 -0.99 7.45
N GLY A 197 3.10 -1.96 7.62
CA GLY A 197 4.54 -1.79 7.47
C GLY A 197 5.22 -0.80 8.44
N THR A 198 4.47 -0.22 9.38
CA THR A 198 4.99 0.80 10.31
C THR A 198 4.94 0.37 11.77
N ILE A 199 4.17 -0.66 12.08
CA ILE A 199 4.13 -1.26 13.41
C ILE A 199 5.09 -2.46 13.43
N SER A 200 6.31 -2.22 13.92
CA SER A 200 7.25 -3.29 14.29
C SER A 200 6.80 -3.94 15.60
N LYS A 201 6.67 -5.26 15.58
CA LYS A 201 6.28 -6.06 16.75
C LYS A 201 7.54 -6.55 17.45
N THR A 202 7.62 -6.34 18.76
CA THR A 202 8.80 -6.71 19.58
C THR A 202 8.84 -8.19 19.94
N ASP A 203 7.76 -8.92 19.68
CA ASP A 203 7.50 -10.26 20.22
C ASP A 203 7.18 -11.30 19.12
N VAL A 204 7.40 -10.94 17.85
CA VAL A 204 7.32 -11.87 16.71
C VAL A 204 8.73 -12.24 16.33
N ASP A 205 8.98 -13.52 16.09
CA ASP A 205 10.24 -13.95 15.48
C ASP A 205 10.34 -13.27 14.11
N GLU A 206 11.24 -12.28 13.99
CA GLU A 206 11.50 -11.59 12.73
C GLU A 206 11.82 -12.64 11.66
N VAL A 207 11.19 -12.52 10.48
CA VAL A 207 11.56 -13.38 9.36
C VAL A 207 12.94 -12.94 8.92
N GLU A 208 13.95 -13.79 9.15
CA GLU A 208 15.33 -13.45 8.81
C GLU A 208 15.45 -13.06 7.33
N ASN A 209 16.04 -11.89 7.09
CA ASN A 209 16.38 -11.47 5.73
C ASN A 209 17.27 -12.52 5.07
N GLU A 210 16.94 -12.87 3.83
CA GLU A 210 17.64 -13.93 3.12
C GLU A 210 18.70 -13.34 2.17
N THR A 211 19.88 -13.94 2.16
CA THR A 211 20.88 -13.73 1.09
C THR A 211 20.82 -14.91 0.13
N TYR A 212 20.67 -14.61 -1.17
CA TYR A 212 20.56 -15.60 -2.22
C TYR A 212 21.48 -15.27 -3.41
N LYS A 213 21.69 -16.24 -4.31
CA LYS A 213 22.48 -16.04 -5.53
C LYS A 213 21.59 -15.52 -6.66
N TRP A 214 21.97 -14.39 -7.21
CA TRP A 214 21.36 -13.81 -8.40
C TRP A 214 22.21 -14.13 -9.63
N LYS A 215 21.67 -14.94 -10.53
CA LYS A 215 22.34 -15.35 -11.77
C LYS A 215 22.04 -14.40 -12.92
N PHE A 216 23.08 -13.99 -13.65
CA PHE A 216 22.99 -13.19 -14.86
C PHE A 216 23.00 -14.05 -16.13
N GLU A 217 22.64 -13.44 -17.26
CA GLU A 217 22.58 -14.10 -18.57
C GLU A 217 23.96 -14.57 -19.07
N ASP A 218 25.05 -13.88 -18.69
CA ASP A 218 26.43 -14.29 -18.99
C ASP A 218 26.93 -15.46 -18.13
N GLY A 219 26.08 -15.99 -17.24
CA GLY A 219 26.38 -17.07 -16.31
C GLY A 219 27.12 -16.62 -15.05
N SER A 220 27.43 -15.33 -14.89
CA SER A 220 27.96 -14.80 -13.64
C SER A 220 26.89 -14.77 -12.54
N GLU A 221 27.33 -14.73 -11.28
CA GLU A 221 26.45 -14.69 -10.12
C GLU A 221 26.88 -13.59 -9.15
N GLN A 222 25.90 -12.97 -8.50
CA GLN A 222 26.11 -12.00 -7.43
C GLN A 222 25.24 -12.36 -6.21
N GLU A 223 25.67 -11.95 -5.02
CA GLU A 223 24.83 -12.02 -3.82
C GLU A 223 23.78 -10.91 -3.85
N ALA A 224 22.52 -11.32 -3.69
CA ALA A 224 21.37 -10.46 -3.54
C ALA A 224 20.74 -10.66 -2.17
N ARG A 225 20.01 -9.65 -1.70
CA ARG A 225 19.29 -9.68 -0.42
C ARG A 225 17.81 -9.46 -0.64
N ARG A 226 16.98 -10.18 0.09
CA ARG A 226 15.53 -9.92 0.15
C ARG A 226 15.14 -9.65 1.60
N TYR A 227 14.15 -8.77 1.75
CA TYR A 227 13.62 -8.36 3.04
C TYR A 227 12.20 -8.86 3.15
N PHE A 228 11.73 -9.12 4.36
CA PHE A 228 10.39 -9.66 4.60
C PHE A 228 9.64 -8.79 5.59
N PHE A 229 8.31 -8.79 5.49
CA PHE A 229 7.45 -8.21 6.51
C PHE A 229 7.45 -9.07 7.79
N ASP A 230 7.46 -8.41 8.94
CA ASP A 230 7.18 -9.03 10.24
C ASP A 230 5.67 -9.25 10.42
N THR A 231 5.11 -10.25 9.71
CA THR A 231 3.70 -10.62 9.86
C THR A 231 3.51 -11.68 10.95
N GLU A 232 2.68 -11.40 11.96
CA GLU A 232 2.30 -12.38 13.00
C GLU A 232 1.61 -13.63 12.43
N ASN A 233 0.95 -13.50 11.28
CA ASN A 233 0.10 -14.54 10.74
C ASN A 233 0.52 -14.93 9.32
N GLU A 234 0.72 -16.23 9.14
CA GLU A 234 0.93 -16.94 7.88
C GLU A 234 -0.16 -16.67 6.82
N ASN A 235 -1.28 -16.04 7.16
CA ASN A 235 -2.33 -15.64 6.21
C ASN A 235 -1.78 -14.83 5.03
N ALA A 236 -0.94 -13.83 5.27
CA ALA A 236 -0.39 -12.99 4.20
C ALA A 236 0.52 -13.82 3.27
N LYS A 237 1.40 -14.64 3.87
CA LYS A 237 2.23 -15.60 3.13
C LYS A 237 1.39 -16.58 2.31
N ARG A 238 0.29 -17.11 2.85
CA ARG A 238 -0.64 -17.99 2.11
C ARG A 238 -1.30 -17.29 0.92
N GLU A 239 -1.67 -16.02 1.03
CA GLU A 239 -2.20 -15.27 -0.11
C GLU A 239 -1.12 -15.06 -1.19
N VAL A 240 0.15 -14.83 -0.80
CA VAL A 240 1.26 -14.79 -1.77
C VAL A 240 1.45 -16.16 -2.43
N MET A 241 1.52 -17.25 -1.66
CA MET A 241 1.66 -18.62 -2.19
C MET A 241 0.56 -18.95 -3.20
N LYS A 242 -0.69 -18.61 -2.87
CA LYS A 242 -1.85 -18.82 -3.73
C LYS A 242 -1.83 -17.94 -4.98
N HIS A 243 -1.42 -16.67 -4.86
CA HIS A 243 -1.39 -15.74 -6.00
C HIS A 243 -0.33 -16.15 -7.01
N PHE A 244 0.87 -16.47 -6.54
CA PHE A 244 2.00 -16.81 -7.41
C PHE A 244 2.08 -18.30 -7.77
N ASP A 245 1.29 -19.19 -7.17
CA ASP A 245 1.39 -20.65 -7.34
C ASP A 245 2.76 -21.18 -6.88
N CYS A 246 3.15 -20.81 -5.65
CA CYS A 246 4.39 -21.26 -5.04
C CYS A 246 4.16 -21.74 -3.61
N ASP A 247 4.30 -23.05 -3.38
CA ASP A 247 4.02 -23.67 -2.07
C ASP A 247 5.16 -23.50 -1.04
N SER A 248 6.30 -22.91 -1.42
CA SER A 248 7.49 -22.81 -0.58
C SER A 248 8.04 -21.39 -0.49
N LEU A 249 7.49 -20.57 0.41
CA LEU A 249 7.95 -19.21 0.68
C LEU A 249 8.32 -19.02 2.14
N ASP A 250 9.34 -18.20 2.35
CA ASP A 250 9.89 -17.91 3.68
C ASP A 250 9.12 -16.75 4.34
N GLY A 251 8.65 -15.78 3.55
CA GLY A 251 7.80 -14.68 4.00
C GLY A 251 7.15 -13.92 2.86
N VAL A 252 6.57 -12.75 3.17
CA VAL A 252 6.09 -11.78 2.18
C VAL A 252 7.19 -10.76 1.93
N GLU A 253 7.70 -10.70 0.71
CA GLU A 253 8.84 -9.84 0.36
C GLU A 253 8.47 -8.34 0.49
N ALA A 254 9.34 -7.58 1.14
CA ALA A 254 9.16 -6.18 1.46
C ALA A 254 10.31 -5.34 0.91
N ASP A 255 10.11 -4.03 0.88
CA ASP A 255 11.19 -3.08 0.62
C ASP A 255 12.22 -3.07 1.76
N LEU A 256 13.33 -2.35 1.55
CA LEU A 256 14.43 -2.27 2.52
C LEU A 256 14.01 -1.77 3.91
N GLU A 257 12.96 -0.94 3.98
CA GLU A 257 12.45 -0.39 5.23
C GLU A 257 11.36 -1.26 5.89
N GLY A 258 10.93 -2.35 5.23
CA GLY A 258 9.84 -3.20 5.69
C GLY A 258 8.47 -2.50 5.71
N LYS A 259 8.33 -1.43 4.93
CA LYS A 259 7.12 -0.59 4.90
C LYS A 259 6.20 -0.94 3.75
N HIS A 260 6.78 -1.25 2.60
CA HIS A 260 6.06 -1.49 1.36
C HIS A 260 6.26 -2.93 0.89
N LEU A 261 5.31 -3.42 0.10
CA LEU A 261 5.54 -4.60 -0.72
C LEU A 261 6.67 -4.30 -1.70
N ASP A 262 7.53 -5.30 -1.94
CA ASP A 262 8.61 -5.17 -2.91
C ASP A 262 8.09 -4.80 -4.30
N GLU A 263 8.63 -3.73 -4.89
CA GLU A 263 8.14 -3.19 -6.16
C GLU A 263 8.37 -4.17 -7.33
N TYR A 264 9.47 -4.92 -7.31
CA TYR A 264 9.73 -5.91 -8.34
C TYR A 264 8.75 -7.10 -8.26
N ILE A 265 8.47 -7.60 -7.06
CA ILE A 265 7.60 -8.76 -6.87
C ILE A 265 6.12 -8.42 -7.06
N PHE A 266 5.69 -7.23 -6.64
CA PHE A 266 4.26 -6.88 -6.56
C PHE A 266 3.83 -5.73 -7.49
N PHE A 267 4.75 -4.91 -7.99
CA PHE A 267 4.56 -3.85 -8.99
C PHE A 267 3.36 -2.92 -8.75
N ASN A 268 2.21 -3.16 -9.40
CA ASN A 268 1.03 -2.31 -9.33
C ASN A 268 0.05 -2.74 -8.22
N GLU A 269 0.55 -3.38 -7.17
CA GLU A 269 -0.19 -3.50 -5.90
C GLU A 269 -0.26 -2.12 -5.22
N LEU A 270 -1.30 -1.83 -4.45
CA LEU A 270 -1.49 -0.53 -3.81
C LEU A 270 -0.40 -0.18 -2.79
N MET A 271 0.21 -1.15 -2.13
CA MET A 271 1.17 -0.97 -1.04
C MET A 271 2.63 -1.16 -1.48
N THR A 272 2.92 -1.08 -2.78
CA THR A 272 4.29 -0.93 -3.29
C THR A 272 4.74 0.53 -3.22
N PRO A 273 6.06 0.84 -3.22
CA PRO A 273 6.55 2.20 -3.05
C PRO A 273 6.24 3.13 -4.24
N LEU A 274 5.88 2.59 -5.43
CA LEU A 274 5.57 3.38 -6.61
C LEU A 274 4.10 3.25 -7.01
N LEU A 275 3.39 4.38 -6.97
CA LEU A 275 2.05 4.46 -7.51
C LEU A 275 2.10 4.54 -9.03
N ASN A 276 1.46 3.56 -9.66
CA ASN A 276 1.28 3.44 -11.09
C ASN A 276 0.00 4.20 -11.51
N GLN A 277 -0.35 4.18 -12.81
CA GLN A 277 -1.61 4.78 -13.26
C GLN A 277 -2.83 4.16 -12.58
N ARG A 278 -2.72 2.87 -12.24
CA ARG A 278 -3.71 2.11 -11.50
C ARG A 278 -3.00 1.16 -10.58
N ASN A 279 -3.28 1.24 -9.29
CA ASN A 279 -2.88 0.23 -8.33
C ASN A 279 -4.10 -0.56 -7.84
N TYR A 280 -3.86 -1.80 -7.41
CA TYR A 280 -4.90 -2.69 -6.91
C TYR A 280 -4.66 -3.01 -5.45
N PHE A 281 -5.68 -2.82 -4.62
CA PHE A 281 -5.68 -3.36 -3.26
C PHE A 281 -5.99 -4.87 -3.31
N SER A 282 -4.98 -5.70 -3.09
CA SER A 282 -5.05 -7.16 -3.26
C SER A 282 -5.45 -7.90 -1.98
N TYR A 283 -5.68 -9.21 -2.10
CA TYR A 283 -5.86 -10.09 -0.93
C TYR A 283 -4.60 -10.18 -0.05
N ILE A 284 -3.41 -9.92 -0.61
CA ILE A 284 -2.14 -9.93 0.12
C ILE A 284 -2.12 -8.77 1.12
N SER A 285 -2.34 -7.54 0.64
CA SER A 285 -2.45 -6.35 1.50
C SER A 285 -3.60 -6.47 2.49
N ALA A 286 -4.74 -7.03 2.07
CA ALA A 286 -5.85 -7.30 2.99
C ALA A 286 -5.48 -8.26 4.13
N ALA A 287 -4.69 -9.31 3.83
CA ALA A 287 -4.24 -10.27 4.83
C ALA A 287 -3.19 -9.67 5.79
N ILE A 288 -2.35 -8.75 5.32
CA ILE A 288 -1.42 -8.00 6.18
C ILE A 288 -2.20 -7.11 7.16
N ILE A 289 -3.24 -6.40 6.69
CA ILE A 289 -4.11 -5.59 7.56
C ILE A 289 -4.83 -6.45 8.60
N ASP A 290 -5.37 -7.61 8.21
CA ASP A 290 -6.01 -8.54 9.15
C ASP A 290 -5.03 -9.09 10.20
N GLY A 291 -3.72 -9.10 9.88
CA GLY A 291 -2.65 -9.48 10.80
C GLY A 291 -2.24 -8.38 11.79
N ILE A 292 -2.83 -7.18 11.70
CA ILE A 292 -2.63 -6.10 12.66
C ILE A 292 -3.45 -6.41 13.90
N THR A 293 -2.75 -6.70 15.00
CA THR A 293 -3.33 -7.13 16.28
C THR A 293 -3.09 -6.09 17.37
N LEU A 294 -3.97 -6.09 18.37
CA LEU A 294 -3.81 -5.41 19.63
C LEU A 294 -3.72 -6.46 20.75
N GLY A 295 -2.51 -6.79 21.17
CA GLY A 295 -2.30 -7.99 21.97
C GLY A 295 -2.63 -9.23 21.15
N ASP A 296 -3.46 -10.12 21.67
CA ASP A 296 -3.83 -11.37 20.97
C ASP A 296 -5.04 -11.21 20.02
N GLU A 297 -5.69 -10.04 20.00
CA GLU A 297 -6.91 -9.81 19.24
C GLU A 297 -6.65 -9.03 17.94
N PRO A 298 -7.26 -9.43 16.80
CA PRO A 298 -7.19 -8.65 15.57
C PRO A 298 -7.87 -7.29 15.78
N TRP A 299 -7.22 -6.25 15.30
CA TRP A 299 -7.74 -4.90 15.45
C TRP A 299 -8.59 -4.46 14.26
N TYR A 300 -8.16 -4.84 13.06
CA TYR A 300 -8.91 -4.60 11.83
C TYR A 300 -9.37 -5.91 11.20
N LYS A 301 -10.45 -5.82 10.45
CA LYS A 301 -10.89 -6.87 9.55
C LYS A 301 -11.26 -6.26 8.21
N VAL A 302 -10.61 -6.71 7.15
CA VAL A 302 -10.92 -6.22 5.81
C VAL A 302 -12.18 -6.91 5.27
N ASN A 303 -13.13 -6.09 4.81
CA ASN A 303 -14.37 -6.51 4.17
C ASN A 303 -14.09 -7.15 2.81
N ARG A 304 -13.91 -8.48 2.80
CA ARG A 304 -13.61 -9.23 1.57
C ARG A 304 -14.66 -9.05 0.49
N THR A 305 -15.95 -9.03 0.84
CA THR A 305 -17.03 -8.82 -0.13
C THR A 305 -16.90 -7.49 -0.87
N PHE A 306 -16.50 -6.42 -0.18
CA PHE A 306 -16.33 -5.10 -0.79
C PHE A 306 -15.08 -5.01 -1.68
N ILE A 307 -13.95 -5.58 -1.24
CA ILE A 307 -12.68 -5.48 -1.96
C ILE A 307 -12.51 -6.51 -3.08
N THR A 308 -13.25 -7.63 -3.08
CA THR A 308 -13.17 -8.70 -4.10
C THR A 308 -13.19 -8.18 -5.55
N PRO A 309 -14.10 -7.27 -5.97
CA PRO A 309 -14.10 -6.77 -7.34
C PRO A 309 -12.81 -6.04 -7.77
N GLU A 310 -12.07 -5.46 -6.83
CA GLU A 310 -10.77 -4.83 -7.09
C GLU A 310 -9.63 -5.86 -6.97
N ALA A 311 -9.63 -6.66 -5.91
CA ALA A 311 -8.59 -7.64 -5.63
C ALA A 311 -8.51 -8.75 -6.70
N ASP A 312 -9.63 -9.17 -7.27
CA ASP A 312 -9.67 -10.19 -8.33
C ASP A 312 -9.08 -9.69 -9.66
N LEU A 313 -9.01 -8.36 -9.86
CA LEU A 313 -8.39 -7.75 -11.03
C LEU A 313 -6.87 -7.66 -10.94
N TYR A 314 -6.30 -7.82 -9.74
CA TYR A 314 -4.84 -7.85 -9.59
C TYR A 314 -4.28 -9.14 -10.20
N SER A 315 -3.54 -9.00 -11.30
CA SER A 315 -3.03 -10.13 -12.09
C SER A 315 -1.50 -10.17 -12.24
N TYR A 316 -0.78 -9.15 -11.75
CA TYR A 316 0.68 -9.09 -11.82
C TYR A 316 1.28 -10.36 -11.21
N GLY A 317 2.10 -11.08 -11.96
CA GLY A 317 2.81 -12.25 -11.45
C GLY A 317 1.95 -13.47 -11.09
N LYS A 318 0.64 -13.44 -11.38
CA LYS A 318 -0.27 -14.52 -11.00
C LYS A 318 0.12 -15.85 -11.67
N GLY A 319 0.42 -16.87 -10.87
CA GLY A 319 0.90 -18.17 -11.35
C GLY A 319 2.34 -18.17 -11.89
N PHE A 320 3.17 -17.21 -11.47
CA PHE A 320 4.57 -17.12 -11.92
C PHE A 320 5.50 -18.17 -11.30
N GLY A 321 5.06 -18.86 -10.26
CA GLY A 321 5.73 -19.97 -9.62
C GLY A 321 6.91 -19.55 -8.76
N CYS A 322 7.50 -20.54 -8.07
CA CYS A 322 8.59 -20.29 -7.13
C CYS A 322 9.86 -19.75 -7.78
N THR A 323 10.12 -20.04 -9.05
CA THR A 323 11.33 -19.52 -9.73
C THR A 323 11.30 -18.00 -9.81
N PHE A 324 10.14 -17.40 -10.09
CA PHE A 324 10.00 -15.93 -10.10
C PHE A 324 10.30 -15.32 -8.73
N LEU A 325 9.73 -15.91 -7.68
CA LEU A 325 9.86 -15.39 -6.32
C LEU A 325 11.26 -15.64 -5.74
N LYS A 326 11.88 -16.79 -6.02
CA LYS A 326 13.10 -17.24 -5.30
C LYS A 326 14.40 -17.07 -6.08
N LYS A 327 14.35 -16.85 -7.40
CA LYS A 327 15.55 -16.83 -8.26
C LYS A 327 15.68 -15.54 -9.03
N SER A 328 16.70 -15.45 -9.89
CA SER A 328 16.87 -14.27 -10.74
C SER A 328 15.82 -14.21 -11.84
N CYS A 329 15.60 -12.99 -12.33
CA CYS A 329 14.79 -12.74 -13.51
C CYS A 329 15.20 -13.60 -14.71
N PHE A 330 16.51 -13.74 -14.91
CA PHE A 330 17.06 -14.52 -16.00
C PHE A 330 16.67 -15.99 -15.88
N GLU A 331 16.79 -16.58 -14.68
CA GLU A 331 16.39 -17.98 -14.45
C GLU A 331 14.89 -18.18 -14.65
N PHE A 332 14.06 -17.24 -14.17
CA PHE A 332 12.63 -17.25 -14.42
C PHE A 332 12.30 -17.22 -15.92
N LEU A 333 12.88 -16.29 -16.67
CA LEU A 333 12.63 -16.18 -18.10
C LEU A 333 13.16 -17.39 -18.88
N ALA A 334 14.31 -17.94 -18.50
CA ALA A 334 14.85 -19.15 -19.08
C ALA A 334 13.92 -20.35 -18.85
N GLU A 335 13.38 -20.51 -17.63
CA GLU A 335 12.38 -21.55 -17.34
C GLU A 335 11.12 -21.36 -18.17
N ARG A 336 10.61 -20.12 -18.27
CA ARG A 336 9.40 -19.83 -19.04
C ARG A 336 9.53 -20.19 -20.52
N LYS A 337 10.69 -19.96 -21.15
CA LYS A 337 10.95 -20.35 -22.55
C LYS A 337 10.71 -21.83 -22.84
N GLU A 338 10.92 -22.69 -21.85
CA GLU A 338 10.78 -24.15 -21.99
C GLU A 338 9.34 -24.64 -21.76
N THR A 339 8.41 -23.75 -21.38
CA THR A 339 7.00 -24.11 -21.10
C THR A 339 6.11 -23.95 -22.33
N THR A 340 5.04 -24.74 -22.40
CA THR A 340 4.05 -24.69 -23.51
C THR A 340 3.23 -23.40 -23.56
N ASN A 341 3.22 -22.62 -22.48
CA ASN A 341 2.46 -21.39 -22.36
C ASN A 341 3.20 -20.42 -21.43
N PRO A 342 4.21 -19.71 -21.94
CA PRO A 342 5.22 -19.07 -21.10
C PRO A 342 4.71 -17.89 -20.29
N ARG A 343 3.64 -17.21 -20.74
CA ARG A 343 2.96 -16.06 -20.09
C ARG A 343 3.87 -15.22 -19.18
N PRO A 344 4.97 -14.66 -19.71
CA PRO A 344 5.96 -13.92 -18.92
C PRO A 344 5.50 -12.48 -18.59
N ALA A 345 4.38 -12.04 -19.17
CA ALA A 345 4.01 -10.62 -19.20
C ALA A 345 3.88 -10.05 -17.79
N PRO A 346 4.56 -8.93 -17.47
CA PRO A 346 5.00 -7.90 -18.41
C PRO A 346 6.43 -8.11 -18.94
N PHE A 347 7.09 -9.21 -18.58
CA PHE A 347 8.48 -9.45 -18.93
C PHE A 347 8.66 -9.94 -20.37
N CYS A 348 9.82 -9.58 -20.93
CA CYS A 348 10.23 -9.99 -22.26
C CYS A 348 10.99 -11.32 -22.25
N LEU A 349 10.55 -12.28 -23.09
CA LEU A 349 11.31 -13.53 -23.29
C LEU A 349 12.43 -13.37 -24.32
N GLU A 350 12.21 -12.56 -25.36
CA GLU A 350 13.12 -12.43 -26.48
C GLU A 350 13.36 -10.96 -26.84
N ASP A 351 14.58 -10.69 -27.29
CA ASP A 351 15.10 -9.34 -27.51
C ASP A 351 14.58 -8.69 -28.80
N SER A 352 13.86 -9.46 -29.62
CA SER A 352 13.51 -9.12 -31.01
C SER A 352 12.02 -9.20 -31.34
N ILE A 353 11.14 -9.53 -30.39
CA ILE A 353 9.70 -9.60 -30.66
C ILE A 353 9.05 -8.27 -30.28
N GLU A 354 8.71 -7.46 -31.28
CA GLU A 354 7.73 -6.38 -31.08
C GLU A 354 6.37 -7.02 -30.79
N LYS A 355 5.84 -6.72 -29.60
CA LYS A 355 4.48 -7.08 -29.23
C LYS A 355 3.55 -5.92 -29.51
N CYS A 356 2.32 -6.20 -29.93
CA CYS A 356 1.33 -5.20 -30.23
C CYS A 356 0.08 -5.41 -29.37
N PHE A 357 -0.50 -4.33 -28.88
CA PHE A 357 -1.87 -4.36 -28.37
C PHE A 357 -2.84 -3.93 -29.47
N VAL A 358 -3.96 -4.64 -29.61
CA VAL A 358 -5.05 -4.25 -30.51
C VAL A 358 -5.97 -3.26 -29.78
N VAL A 359 -5.82 -1.97 -30.06
CA VAL A 359 -6.59 -0.88 -29.43
C VAL A 359 -7.53 -0.29 -30.47
N ASN A 360 -8.84 -0.53 -30.34
CA ASN A 360 -9.85 -0.05 -31.29
C ASN A 360 -9.56 -0.42 -32.77
N GLY A 361 -8.92 -1.57 -32.99
CA GLY A 361 -8.53 -2.04 -34.32
C GLY A 361 -7.18 -1.48 -34.82
N GLU A 362 -6.49 -0.64 -34.05
CA GLU A 362 -5.14 -0.18 -34.35
C GLU A 362 -4.11 -0.97 -33.53
N LEU A 363 -3.03 -1.40 -34.19
CA LEU A 363 -1.89 -2.02 -33.52
C LEU A 363 -1.02 -0.95 -32.87
N LYS A 364 -0.87 -1.02 -31.55
CA LYS A 364 0.12 -0.21 -30.81
C LYS A 364 1.32 -1.08 -30.49
N THR A 365 2.48 -0.75 -31.07
CA THR A 365 3.73 -1.49 -30.89
C THR A 365 4.37 -1.23 -29.52
N PHE A 366 4.97 -2.27 -28.96
CA PHE A 366 5.71 -2.28 -27.72
C PHE A 366 7.02 -3.03 -27.94
N SER A 367 8.13 -2.33 -27.68
CA SER A 367 9.44 -2.93 -27.61
C SER A 367 9.85 -3.11 -26.15
N CYS A 368 10.67 -4.13 -25.90
CA CYS A 368 11.39 -4.29 -24.66
C CYS A 368 12.35 -3.11 -24.54
N LEU A 369 11.99 -2.14 -23.72
CA LEU A 369 12.60 -0.81 -23.78
C LEU A 369 14.04 -0.85 -23.27
N GLN A 370 14.92 -0.18 -24.01
CA GLN A 370 16.29 0.16 -23.60
C GLN A 370 16.23 1.44 -22.77
N ASP A 371 16.02 1.34 -21.46
CA ASP A 371 16.22 2.51 -20.59
C ASP A 371 17.71 2.93 -20.64
N PRO A 372 18.03 4.23 -20.53
CA PRO A 372 19.42 4.65 -20.42
C PRO A 372 20.03 4.04 -19.16
N TYR A 373 21.20 3.41 -19.31
CA TYR A 373 21.96 2.83 -18.21
C TYR A 373 22.10 3.81 -17.04
N THR A 374 21.52 3.47 -15.89
CA THR A 374 21.49 4.34 -14.71
C THR A 374 22.75 4.21 -13.85
N GLY A 375 23.45 3.08 -13.94
CA GLY A 375 24.61 2.76 -13.09
C GLY A 375 24.27 2.57 -11.60
N GLN A 376 22.99 2.67 -11.23
CA GLN A 376 22.53 2.55 -9.85
C GLN A 376 22.25 1.09 -9.54
N PRO A 377 22.65 0.55 -8.36
CA PRO A 377 22.27 -0.78 -7.91
C PRO A 377 20.74 -0.89 -7.73
N ALA A 378 20.21 -2.11 -7.86
CA ALA A 378 18.85 -2.41 -7.44
C ALA A 378 18.74 -2.51 -5.91
N GLU A 379 17.52 -2.50 -5.38
CA GLU A 379 17.24 -2.51 -3.94
C GLU A 379 17.78 -3.76 -3.21
N ASN A 380 17.82 -4.91 -3.90
CA ASN A 380 18.39 -6.16 -3.40
C ASN A 380 19.93 -6.19 -3.48
N GLY A 381 20.56 -5.09 -3.91
CA GLY A 381 22.01 -4.91 -3.98
C GLY A 381 22.68 -5.39 -5.26
N ILE A 382 21.93 -5.97 -6.21
CA ILE A 382 22.52 -6.41 -7.50
C ILE A 382 22.97 -5.19 -8.31
N LEU A 383 24.13 -5.31 -8.96
CA LEU A 383 24.66 -4.26 -9.82
C LEU A 383 24.11 -4.40 -11.25
N PRO A 384 24.09 -3.31 -12.03
CA PRO A 384 23.75 -3.40 -13.44
C PRO A 384 24.68 -4.40 -14.16
N PRO A 385 24.18 -5.15 -15.15
CA PRO A 385 25.04 -6.03 -15.95
C PRO A 385 26.14 -5.24 -16.67
N LYS A 386 27.33 -5.84 -16.81
CA LYS A 386 28.54 -5.16 -17.33
C LYS A 386 28.45 -4.79 -18.81
N ASP A 387 27.82 -5.63 -19.60
CA ASP A 387 27.47 -5.30 -20.98
C ASP A 387 26.17 -4.50 -20.96
N LYS A 388 26.07 -3.46 -21.80
CA LYS A 388 24.90 -2.54 -21.95
C LYS A 388 23.63 -3.31 -22.32
N SER A 389 23.14 -4.08 -21.36
CA SER A 389 22.09 -5.04 -21.53
C SER A 389 20.75 -4.32 -21.56
N LYS A 390 19.75 -5.00 -22.10
CA LYS A 390 18.32 -4.65 -22.06
C LYS A 390 17.74 -4.46 -20.64
N TYR A 391 18.58 -4.58 -19.62
CA TYR A 391 18.29 -4.69 -18.21
C TYR A 391 18.80 -3.42 -17.50
N ASN A 392 18.11 -2.29 -17.64
CA ASN A 392 18.60 -0.99 -17.14
C ASN A 392 17.70 -0.33 -16.08
N ASN A 393 16.62 -0.99 -15.65
CA ASN A 393 15.75 -0.49 -14.60
C ASN A 393 16.04 -1.16 -13.24
N PRO A 394 16.70 -0.48 -12.29
CA PRO A 394 17.02 -1.06 -10.98
C PRO A 394 15.79 -1.39 -10.15
N ILE A 395 14.65 -0.71 -10.37
CA ILE A 395 13.38 -1.01 -9.67
C ILE A 395 12.88 -2.41 -10.02
N LEU A 396 13.09 -2.83 -11.27
CA LEU A 396 12.66 -4.14 -11.74
C LEU A 396 13.73 -5.20 -11.57
N ARG A 397 14.75 -4.95 -10.73
CA ARG A 397 15.96 -5.79 -10.60
C ARG A 397 16.58 -6.09 -11.96
N TYR A 398 16.51 -5.07 -12.82
CA TYR A 398 16.90 -5.11 -14.21
C TYR A 398 16.20 -6.16 -15.06
N CYS A 399 15.00 -6.63 -14.70
CA CYS A 399 14.21 -7.43 -15.64
C CYS A 399 13.81 -6.64 -16.89
N PRO A 400 13.73 -7.30 -18.06
CA PRO A 400 13.27 -6.66 -19.27
C PRO A 400 11.74 -6.66 -19.28
N ILE A 401 11.11 -5.49 -19.39
CA ILE A 401 9.64 -5.39 -19.46
C ILE A 401 9.17 -4.67 -20.71
N PHE A 402 7.92 -4.97 -21.12
CA PHE A 402 7.18 -4.12 -22.05
C PHE A 402 6.74 -2.85 -21.32
N MET A 403 7.38 -1.72 -21.64
CA MET A 403 7.01 -0.43 -21.05
C MET A 403 5.56 -0.09 -21.37
N ASN A 404 4.84 0.45 -20.39
CA ASN A 404 3.40 0.76 -20.49
C ASN A 404 2.47 -0.45 -20.68
N TYR A 405 2.94 -1.69 -20.47
CA TYR A 405 2.09 -2.90 -20.50
C TYR A 405 0.78 -2.70 -19.73
N TYR A 406 0.87 -2.18 -18.50
CA TYR A 406 -0.28 -1.96 -17.62
C TYR A 406 -1.24 -0.85 -18.05
N GLN A 407 -0.85 0.03 -18.98
CA GLN A 407 -1.76 1.02 -19.56
C GLN A 407 -2.71 0.35 -20.57
N LEU A 408 -2.27 -0.76 -21.16
CA LEU A 408 -2.98 -1.45 -22.23
C LEU A 408 -3.31 -2.91 -21.90
N GLU A 409 -3.09 -3.36 -20.66
CA GLU A 409 -3.34 -4.75 -20.22
C GLU A 409 -4.79 -5.23 -20.47
N GLN A 410 -5.72 -4.28 -20.61
CA GLN A 410 -7.12 -4.52 -20.96
C GLN A 410 -7.34 -4.92 -22.43
N PHE A 411 -6.33 -4.76 -23.29
CA PHE A 411 -6.37 -5.09 -24.70
C PHE A 411 -5.61 -6.40 -24.96
N GLU A 412 -5.95 -7.09 -26.04
CA GLU A 412 -5.27 -8.32 -26.42
C GLU A 412 -3.84 -8.01 -26.90
N MET A 413 -2.85 -8.70 -26.33
CA MET A 413 -1.47 -8.65 -26.78
C MET A 413 -1.24 -9.73 -27.86
N VAL A 414 -0.77 -9.30 -29.02
CA VAL A 414 -0.43 -10.13 -30.18
C VAL A 414 1.02 -9.91 -30.60
N ASP A 415 1.60 -10.80 -31.41
CA ASP A 415 2.83 -10.49 -32.12
C ASP A 415 2.55 -9.45 -33.21
N CYS A 416 3.36 -8.39 -33.30
CA CYS A 416 3.16 -7.36 -34.32
C CYS A 416 3.31 -7.90 -35.76
N SER A 417 3.94 -9.07 -35.93
CA SER A 417 4.21 -9.71 -37.21
C SER A 417 3.13 -10.69 -37.69
N HIS A 418 2.01 -10.84 -36.98
CA HIS A 418 0.88 -11.65 -37.47
C HIS A 418 -0.02 -10.85 -38.43
N GLU A 419 0.33 -10.88 -39.72
CA GLU A 419 -0.63 -10.96 -40.84
C GLU A 419 -0.87 -12.42 -41.25
#